data_AF-A0A4Y2Q1H0-F1
#
_entry.id   AF-A0A4Y2Q1H0-F1
#
_cell.length_a   1.000
_cell.length_b   1.000
_cell.length_c   1.000
_cell.angle_alpha   90.00
_cell.angle_beta   90.00
_cell.angle_gamma   90.00
#
_symmetry.space_group_name_H-M   'P 1'
#
loop_
_entity.id
_entity.type
_entity.pdbx_description
1 polymer ?
#
loop_
_entity_poly.entity_id
_entity_poly.type
_entity_poly.pdbx_seq_one_letter_code
_entity_poly.pdbx_strand_id
1 'polypeptide(L)'
;MTRSQRHKQDPPKSQEEKKDPQNRVSRDAPAVIVRGELLPLELSPAEREATALLKVGSCELGKAQRDCPTLQTCFGQESKDSDDLQIIDGRLFSKSKDHFGNVIYQLVIPRLYRDKILVLCHEGISSHLGVRKTKD
;
A
#
# COMPACT_ATOMS: atom_id res chain seq x y z
N MET A 1 -19.63 17.98 41.23
CA MET A 1 -18.34 18.58 40.80
C MET A 1 -17.25 18.04 41.73
N THR A 2 -16.44 17.09 41.28
CA THR A 2 -15.23 16.64 42.02
C THR A 2 -14.07 16.60 41.02
N ARG A 3 -13.04 17.39 41.32
CA ARG A 3 -11.89 17.73 40.48
C ARG A 3 -10.58 17.54 41.28
N SER A 4 -9.58 16.95 40.60
CA SER A 4 -8.11 16.96 40.85
C SER A 4 -7.55 16.25 42.10
N GLN A 5 -6.63 15.26 42.00
CA GLN A 5 -5.21 15.21 41.55
C GLN A 5 -4.19 15.94 42.45
N ARG A 6 -3.17 15.20 42.97
CA ARG A 6 -1.71 15.52 43.07
C ARG A 6 -0.93 14.21 43.40
N HIS A 7 -0.13 13.63 42.51
CA HIS A 7 1.33 13.79 42.32
C HIS A 7 2.18 14.06 43.58
N LYS A 8 3.14 13.16 43.84
CA LYS A 8 4.34 13.38 44.67
C LYS A 8 5.58 12.77 43.99
N GLN A 9 6.71 13.43 44.25
CA GLN A 9 7.97 13.52 43.50
C GLN A 9 8.99 12.39 43.76
N ASP A 10 9.87 12.17 42.76
CA ASP A 10 11.25 11.59 42.72
C ASP A 10 12.27 12.25 43.69
N PRO A 11 13.61 11.92 43.74
CA PRO A 11 14.45 10.72 43.43
C PRO A 11 15.49 10.41 44.59
N PRO A 12 16.57 9.58 44.45
CA PRO A 12 17.90 10.11 44.03
C PRO A 12 18.88 9.14 43.29
N LYS A 13 19.95 9.74 42.73
CA LYS A 13 21.14 9.18 42.03
C LYS A 13 22.19 8.55 42.97
N SER A 14 23.11 7.71 42.43
CA SER A 14 24.57 7.57 42.75
C SER A 14 25.22 6.48 41.84
N GLN A 15 26.01 6.80 40.79
CA GLN A 15 27.49 6.68 40.61
C GLN A 15 28.15 5.36 41.09
N GLU A 16 28.68 4.50 40.19
CA GLU A 16 30.07 4.39 39.62
C GLU A 16 30.82 3.21 40.30
N GLU A 17 31.32 2.15 39.65
CA GLU A 17 32.67 2.00 39.07
C GLU A 17 32.89 0.56 38.48
N LYS A 18 33.91 0.41 37.64
CA LYS A 18 34.28 -0.67 36.68
C LYS A 18 34.75 -2.03 37.28
N LYS A 19 34.73 -3.12 36.48
CA LYS A 19 35.87 -4.04 36.15
C LYS A 19 35.45 -5.31 35.34
N ASP A 20 35.96 -5.48 34.11
CA ASP A 20 36.11 -6.79 33.37
C ASP A 20 37.42 -7.49 33.87
N PRO A 21 37.80 -8.78 33.62
CA PRO A 21 37.28 -9.81 32.68
C PRO A 21 37.29 -11.27 33.21
N GLN A 22 36.33 -12.17 32.93
CA GLN A 22 36.61 -13.63 32.93
C GLN A 22 35.71 -14.46 31.99
N ASN A 23 36.34 -14.90 30.89
CA ASN A 23 36.11 -16.10 30.08
C ASN A 23 35.45 -17.28 30.83
N ARG A 24 34.26 -17.71 30.37
CA ARG A 24 33.90 -19.14 30.29
C ARG A 24 33.02 -19.40 29.06
N VAL A 25 33.63 -20.05 28.08
CA VAL A 25 32.97 -20.77 27.00
C VAL A 25 32.16 -21.95 27.55
N SER A 26 31.05 -22.23 26.86
CA SER A 26 30.36 -23.52 26.70
C SER A 26 28.99 -23.64 27.37
N ARG A 27 27.96 -23.36 26.56
CA ARG A 27 26.75 -24.19 26.53
C ARG A 27 26.40 -24.46 25.08
N ASP A 28 26.82 -25.63 24.65
CA ASP A 28 26.40 -26.29 23.43
C ASP A 28 24.87 -26.41 23.43
N ALA A 29 24.21 -25.54 22.66
CA ALA A 29 22.82 -25.76 22.26
C ALA A 29 22.91 -26.49 20.92
N PRO A 30 22.21 -27.64 20.72
CA PRO A 30 22.11 -28.20 19.38
C PRO A 30 21.28 -27.22 18.56
N ALA A 31 21.96 -26.33 17.84
CA ALA A 31 21.36 -25.61 16.75
C ALA A 31 20.99 -26.65 15.69
N VAL A 32 19.77 -27.17 15.76
CA VAL A 32 19.15 -27.85 14.63
C VAL A 32 19.02 -26.78 13.55
N ILE A 33 20.06 -26.67 12.72
CA ILE A 33 19.99 -25.94 11.47
C ILE A 33 19.08 -26.77 10.59
N VAL A 34 17.79 -26.46 10.61
CA VAL A 34 16.88 -26.88 9.56
C VAL A 34 17.39 -26.20 8.29
N ARG A 35 18.30 -26.87 7.57
CA ARG A 35 18.52 -26.63 6.14
C ARG A 35 17.27 -27.14 5.41
N GLY A 36 16.15 -26.49 5.67
CA GLY A 36 15.03 -26.50 4.76
C GLY A 36 15.44 -25.55 3.66
N GLU A 37 15.79 -26.09 2.50
CA GLU A 37 15.73 -25.31 1.28
C GLU A 37 14.31 -24.73 1.23
N LEU A 38 14.19 -23.42 1.44
CA LEU A 38 12.92 -22.74 1.29
C LEU A 38 12.59 -22.84 -0.20
N LEU A 39 11.87 -23.89 -0.57
CA LEU A 39 11.19 -23.97 -1.86
C LEU A 39 10.47 -22.63 -2.04
N PRO A 40 10.69 -21.91 -3.15
CA PRO A 40 9.89 -20.73 -3.45
C PRO A 40 8.43 -21.13 -3.30
N LEU A 41 7.71 -20.47 -2.40
CA LEU A 41 6.27 -20.67 -2.28
C LEU A 41 5.68 -20.31 -3.64
N GLU A 42 5.21 -21.32 -4.37
CA GLU A 42 4.57 -21.14 -5.67
C GLU A 42 3.33 -20.27 -5.45
N LEU A 43 3.39 -19.04 -5.95
CA LEU A 43 2.30 -18.09 -5.87
C LEU A 43 1.10 -18.63 -6.67
N SER A 44 -0.08 -18.55 -6.08
CA SER A 44 -1.33 -18.80 -6.80
C SER A 44 -1.46 -17.88 -8.02
N PRO A 45 -2.25 -18.25 -9.04
CA PRO A 45 -2.45 -17.41 -10.22
C PRO A 45 -2.86 -15.96 -9.87
N ALA A 46 -3.73 -15.78 -8.87
CA ALA A 46 -4.15 -14.47 -8.39
C ALA A 46 -2.97 -13.70 -7.74
N GLU A 47 -2.15 -14.34 -6.92
CA GLU A 47 -0.99 -13.69 -6.30
C GLU A 47 0.07 -13.29 -7.34
N ARG A 48 0.23 -14.09 -8.40
CA ARG A 48 1.12 -13.77 -9.53
C ARG A 48 0.63 -12.54 -10.28
N GLU A 49 -0.67 -12.48 -10.59
CA GLU A 49 -1.28 -11.35 -11.29
C GLU A 49 -1.26 -10.08 -10.43
N ALA A 50 -1.50 -10.18 -9.12
CA ALA A 50 -1.35 -9.08 -8.18
C ALA A 50 0.09 -8.56 -8.17
N THR A 51 1.07 -9.46 -8.09
CA THR A 51 2.49 -9.10 -8.15
C THR A 51 2.86 -8.43 -9.48
N ALA A 52 2.25 -8.85 -10.58
CA ALA A 52 2.45 -8.22 -11.89
C ALA A 52 1.84 -6.80 -11.95
N LEU A 53 0.65 -6.61 -11.38
CA LEU A 53 0.01 -5.28 -11.30
C LEU A 53 0.79 -4.32 -10.39
N LEU A 54 1.33 -4.78 -9.28
CA LEU A 54 2.16 -3.96 -8.38
C LEU A 54 3.47 -3.47 -9.02
N LYS A 55 3.94 -4.16 -10.07
CA LYS A 55 5.12 -3.77 -10.84
C LYS A 55 4.83 -2.70 -11.89
N VAL A 56 3.56 -2.39 -12.15
CA VAL A 56 3.20 -1.34 -13.12
C VAL A 56 3.62 0.01 -12.57
N GLY A 57 4.62 0.60 -13.20
CA GLY A 57 5.12 1.91 -12.86
C GLY A 57 4.22 3.03 -13.35
N SER A 58 4.49 4.23 -12.83
CA SER A 58 3.78 5.45 -13.17
C SER A 58 3.89 5.81 -14.66
N CYS A 59 5.05 5.58 -15.27
CA CYS A 59 5.30 5.84 -16.69
C CYS A 59 4.50 4.89 -17.59
N GLU A 60 4.54 3.60 -17.26
CA GLU A 60 3.81 2.53 -17.94
C GLU A 60 2.30 2.76 -17.85
N LEU A 61 1.81 3.17 -16.68
CA LEU A 61 0.42 3.53 -16.50
C LEU A 61 0.03 4.74 -17.35
N GLY A 62 0.83 5.81 -17.32
CA GLY A 62 0.57 7.01 -18.14
C GLY A 62 0.56 6.71 -19.64
N LYS A 63 1.46 5.83 -20.11
CA LYS A 63 1.43 5.33 -21.50
C LYS A 63 0.15 4.55 -21.77
N ALA A 64 -0.19 3.58 -20.92
CA ALA A 64 -1.41 2.79 -21.07
C ALA A 64 -2.69 3.64 -21.05
N GLN A 65 -2.71 4.76 -20.30
CA GLN A 65 -3.81 5.72 -20.34
C GLN A 65 -3.89 6.43 -21.70
N ARG A 66 -2.78 6.93 -22.24
CA ARG A 66 -2.74 7.60 -23.54
C ARG A 66 -3.08 6.65 -24.70
N ASP A 67 -2.64 5.40 -24.60
CA ASP A 67 -2.88 4.38 -25.62
C ASP A 67 -4.30 3.78 -25.51
N CYS A 68 -5.04 4.09 -24.44
CA CYS A 68 -6.40 3.60 -24.25
C CYS A 68 -7.37 4.38 -25.15
N PRO A 69 -8.04 3.73 -26.14
CA PRO A 69 -8.90 4.43 -27.10
C PRO A 69 -10.04 5.22 -26.44
N THR A 70 -10.54 4.75 -25.29
CA THR A 70 -11.62 5.41 -24.56
C THR A 70 -11.17 6.63 -23.75
N LEU A 71 -9.85 6.82 -23.58
CA LEU A 71 -9.28 7.94 -22.83
C LEU A 71 -8.51 8.91 -23.72
N GLN A 72 -8.22 8.57 -24.98
CA GLN A 72 -7.47 9.43 -25.90
C GLN A 72 -8.05 10.84 -26.02
N THR A 73 -9.39 10.95 -26.09
CA THR A 73 -10.07 12.24 -26.16
C THR A 73 -9.81 13.09 -24.91
N CYS A 74 -9.69 12.47 -23.73
CA CYS A 74 -9.44 13.15 -22.46
C CYS A 74 -8.02 13.75 -22.36
N PHE A 75 -7.06 13.25 -23.15
CA PHE A 75 -5.70 13.81 -23.19
C PHE A 75 -5.54 14.96 -24.19
N GLY A 76 -6.35 14.97 -25.26
CA GLY A 76 -6.31 16.00 -26.30
C GLY A 76 -7.21 17.20 -26.02
N GLN A 77 -8.13 17.07 -25.06
CA GLN A 77 -9.07 18.13 -24.76
C GLN A 77 -8.41 19.21 -23.90
N GLU A 78 -8.19 20.37 -24.50
CA GLU A 78 -8.17 21.66 -23.80
C GLU A 78 -9.63 21.92 -23.33
N SER A 79 -10.13 21.07 -22.44
CA SER A 79 -11.54 21.05 -22.04
C SER A 79 -11.82 22.24 -21.15
N LYS A 80 -12.22 23.36 -21.77
CA LYS A 80 -12.81 24.51 -21.07
C LYS A 80 -14.04 24.14 -20.23
N ASP A 81 -14.62 22.95 -20.44
CA ASP A 81 -15.92 22.58 -19.87
C ASP A 81 -15.93 21.30 -19.01
N SER A 82 -14.84 20.52 -18.92
CA SER A 82 -14.79 19.35 -18.03
C SER A 82 -13.75 19.54 -16.94
N ASP A 83 -14.12 20.31 -15.92
CA ASP A 83 -13.35 20.52 -14.68
C ASP A 83 -13.14 19.19 -13.91
N ASP A 84 -13.85 18.13 -14.30
CA ASP A 84 -13.88 16.81 -13.66
C ASP A 84 -12.70 15.90 -14.00
N LEU A 85 -11.89 16.22 -15.02
CA LEU A 85 -10.71 15.44 -15.39
C LEU A 85 -9.47 16.34 -15.41
N GLN A 86 -8.37 15.85 -14.84
CA GLN A 86 -7.12 16.60 -14.75
C GLN A 86 -5.92 15.71 -15.08
N ILE A 87 -4.94 16.26 -15.79
CA ILE A 87 -3.66 15.60 -16.05
C ILE A 87 -2.65 16.08 -14.99
N ILE A 88 -2.12 15.14 -14.22
CA ILE A 88 -1.10 15.38 -13.18
C ILE A 88 0.09 14.46 -13.49
N ASP A 89 1.29 15.04 -13.63
CA ASP A 89 2.53 14.32 -13.99
C ASP A 89 2.37 13.39 -15.23
N GLY A 90 1.60 13.84 -16.23
CA GLY A 90 1.35 13.07 -17.45
C GLY A 90 0.43 11.87 -17.28
N ARG A 91 -0.30 11.76 -16.15
CA ARG A 91 -1.33 10.76 -15.88
C ARG A 91 -2.69 11.42 -15.70
N LEU A 92 -3.76 10.73 -16.09
CA LEU A 92 -5.13 11.22 -16.00
C LEU A 92 -5.77 10.88 -14.65
N PHE A 93 -6.38 11.89 -14.03
CA PHE A 93 -7.13 11.81 -12.78
C PHE A 93 -8.53 12.36 -12.97
N SER A 94 -9.51 11.79 -12.25
CA SER A 94 -10.82 12.38 -12.08
C SER A 94 -10.86 13.22 -10.81
N LYS A 95 -11.27 14.47 -10.94
CA LYS A 95 -11.51 15.41 -9.86
C LYS A 95 -12.97 15.29 -9.43
N SER A 96 -13.21 14.96 -8.18
CA SER A 96 -14.54 14.91 -7.59
C SER A 96 -14.54 15.61 -6.23
N LYS A 97 -15.71 15.86 -5.65
CA LYS A 97 -15.82 16.31 -4.26
C LYS A 97 -16.38 15.19 -3.38
N ASP A 98 -15.85 15.05 -2.17
CA ASP A 98 -16.43 14.16 -1.17
C ASP A 98 -17.70 14.76 -0.54
N HIS A 99 -18.31 14.02 0.39
CA HIS A 99 -19.50 14.48 1.12
C HIS A 99 -19.27 15.74 1.96
N PHE A 100 -18.01 16.09 2.24
CA PHE A 100 -17.62 17.29 3.00
C PHE A 100 -17.22 18.45 2.08
N GLY A 101 -17.26 18.26 0.75
CA GLY A 101 -16.88 19.26 -0.24
C GLY A 101 -15.38 19.32 -0.53
N ASN A 102 -14.57 18.42 0.04
CA ASN A 102 -13.14 18.35 -0.23
C ASN A 102 -12.89 17.81 -1.63
N VAL A 103 -11.95 18.40 -2.35
CA VAL A 103 -11.55 17.92 -3.68
C VAL A 103 -10.70 16.66 -3.55
N ILE A 104 -11.12 15.59 -4.22
CA ILE A 104 -10.41 14.32 -4.33
C ILE A 104 -9.98 14.13 -5.78
N TYR A 105 -8.74 13.69 -5.98
CA TYR A 105 -8.23 13.23 -7.26
C TYR A 105 -8.11 11.71 -7.28
N GLN A 106 -8.89 11.07 -8.13
CA GLN A 106 -8.88 9.61 -8.31
C GLN A 106 -8.17 9.25 -9.61
N LEU A 107 -7.24 8.31 -9.54
CA LEU A 107 -6.49 7.86 -10.71
C LEU A 107 -7.43 7.13 -11.69
N VAL A 108 -7.43 7.53 -12.96
CA VAL A 108 -8.24 6.87 -13.98
C VAL A 108 -7.53 5.59 -14.43
N ILE A 109 -8.14 4.44 -14.19
CA ILE A 109 -7.54 3.14 -14.55
C ILE A 109 -7.98 2.72 -15.96
N PRO A 110 -7.05 2.52 -16.91
CA PRO A 110 -7.35 1.96 -18.24
C PRO A 110 -8.06 0.61 -18.15
N ARG A 111 -8.91 0.31 -19.15
CA ARG A 111 -9.69 -0.95 -19.20
C ARG A 111 -8.83 -2.20 -18.96
N LEU A 112 -7.63 -2.23 -19.56
CA LEU A 112 -6.66 -3.32 -19.44
C LEU A 112 -6.35 -3.70 -17.98
N TYR A 113 -6.19 -2.72 -17.10
CA TYR A 113 -5.86 -2.97 -15.70
C TYR A 113 -7.10 -3.16 -14.84
N ARG A 114 -8.22 -2.53 -15.19
CA ARG A 114 -9.47 -2.66 -14.44
C ARG A 114 -9.94 -4.12 -14.40
N ASP A 115 -9.90 -4.82 -15.53
CA ASP A 115 -10.38 -6.20 -15.59
C ASP A 115 -9.48 -7.13 -14.75
N LYS A 116 -8.16 -6.89 -14.74
CA LYS A 116 -7.21 -7.60 -13.87
C LYS A 116 -7.47 -7.34 -12.39
N ILE A 117 -7.70 -6.08 -12.00
CA ILE A 117 -8.03 -5.70 -10.62
C ILE A 117 -9.34 -6.35 -10.18
N LEU A 118 -10.36 -6.37 -11.04
CA LEU A 118 -11.64 -7.02 -10.74
C LEU A 118 -11.48 -8.52 -10.48
N VAL A 119 -10.72 -9.22 -11.33
CA VAL A 119 -10.40 -10.65 -11.11
C VAL A 119 -9.71 -10.84 -9.76
N LEU A 120 -8.75 -9.99 -9.39
CA LEU A 120 -8.11 -10.06 -8.07
C LEU A 120 -9.06 -9.83 -6.91
N CYS A 121 -10.02 -8.92 -7.05
CA CYS A 121 -11.05 -8.69 -6.02
C CYS A 121 -11.96 -9.91 -5.85
N HIS A 122 -12.24 -10.64 -6.94
CA HIS A 122 -13.10 -11.82 -6.93
C HIS A 122 -12.38 -13.12 -6.53
N GLU A 123 -11.10 -13.29 -6.86
CA GLU A 123 -10.33 -14.52 -6.64
C GLU A 123 -9.37 -14.42 -5.44
N GLY A 124 -9.08 -13.21 -4.97
CA GLY A 124 -8.14 -12.98 -3.87
C GLY A 124 -8.74 -13.26 -2.48
N ILE A 125 -7.97 -12.92 -1.45
CA ILE A 125 -8.31 -13.12 -0.02
C ILE A 125 -9.60 -12.36 0.38
N SER A 126 -10.00 -11.36 -0.42
CA SER A 126 -11.20 -10.52 -0.23
C SER A 126 -12.44 -11.05 -0.95
N SER A 127 -12.36 -12.20 -1.63
CA SER A 127 -13.37 -12.80 -2.53
C SER A 127 -14.78 -13.02 -1.96
N HIS A 128 -14.99 -12.79 -0.67
CA HIS A 128 -16.29 -12.92 0.00
C HIS A 128 -16.92 -11.60 0.44
N LEU A 129 -16.32 -10.47 0.06
CA LEU A 129 -16.90 -9.16 0.31
C LEU A 129 -17.97 -8.85 -0.75
N GLY A 130 -19.18 -8.52 -0.30
CA GLY A 130 -20.21 -8.02 -1.20
C GLY A 130 -19.76 -6.74 -1.94
N VAL A 131 -20.37 -6.45 -3.09
CA VAL A 131 -20.00 -5.31 -3.98
C VAL A 131 -19.75 -4.01 -3.23
N ARG A 132 -20.59 -3.72 -2.23
CA ARG A 132 -20.48 -2.50 -1.42
C ARG A 132 -19.15 -2.41 -0.68
N LYS A 133 -18.69 -3.52 -0.09
CA LYS A 133 -17.41 -3.62 0.63
C LYS A 133 -16.18 -3.73 -0.28
N THR A 134 -16.37 -4.15 -1.54
CA THR A 134 -15.28 -4.23 -2.53
C THR A 134 -14.99 -2.87 -3.17
N LYS A 135 -16.00 -1.97 -3.19
CA LYS A 135 -15.92 -0.64 -3.79
C LYS A 135 -15.35 0.43 -2.83
N ASP A 136 -15.73 0.36 -1.56
CA ASP A 136 -15.23 1.23 -0.48
C ASP A 136 -13.74 0.99 -0.21
#